data_AF-A0A1H8FC77-F1
#
_entry.id   AF-A0A1H8FC77-F1
#
_cell.length_a   1.000
_cell.length_b   1.000
_cell.length_c   1.000
_cell.angle_alpha   90.00
_cell.angle_beta   90.00
_cell.angle_gamma   90.00
#
_symmetry.space_group_name_H-M   'P 1'
#
loop_
_entity.id
_entity.type
_entity.pdbx_description
1 polymer ?
#
loop_
_entity_poly.entity_id
_entity_poly.type
_entity_poly.pdbx_seq_one_letter_code
_entity_poly.pdbx_strand_id
1 'polypeptide(L)'
;MKNDEPIRLECYKKSVEAFRQAIQLMSENCAQIDIPFEDGYLSSYLFTVDKDAPTLIFIGGYDSTVEELYFAGGAAALKRGFNVLIFDGPGQGEALRIQKTVARFDFEKPVSAALDYLEDHTEIDTNKFVALLGMSLGGYYAARAAAFEKRIDACILFDVFTDAWESITQKNPIIKKVESNSAAIKFDVSKLDANTRWLIQNGLWVFGCKELSDMPDKIKKFTVKGI
;
A
#
# COMPACT_ATOMS: atom_id res chain seq x y z
N MET A 1 10.17 15.56 10.84
CA MET A 1 8.95 15.26 11.62
C MET A 1 8.99 13.80 12.03
N LYS A 2 8.99 13.53 13.34
CA LYS A 2 8.80 12.17 13.89
C LYS A 2 7.40 11.66 13.56
N ASN A 3 7.20 10.34 13.56
CA ASN A 3 5.94 9.73 13.12
C ASN A 3 4.74 10.06 14.02
N ASP A 4 4.99 10.39 15.28
CA ASP A 4 4.01 10.73 16.30
C ASP A 4 3.68 12.24 16.37
N GLU A 5 4.33 13.08 15.57
CA GLU A 5 4.04 14.52 15.56
C GLU A 5 2.59 14.77 15.08
N PRO A 6 1.75 15.49 15.86
CA PRO A 6 0.34 15.71 15.52
C PRO A 6 0.11 16.32 14.14
N ILE A 7 1.05 17.17 13.70
CA ILE A 7 1.00 17.82 12.39
C ILE A 7 0.97 16.83 11.22
N ARG A 8 1.58 15.64 11.35
CA ARG A 8 1.53 14.60 10.30
C ARG A 8 0.11 14.10 10.07
N LEU A 9 -0.64 13.92 11.15
CA LEU A 9 -2.02 13.46 11.07
C LEU A 9 -2.94 14.59 10.58
N GLU A 10 -2.68 15.83 11.01
CA GLU A 10 -3.43 16.99 10.54
C GLU A 10 -3.25 17.22 9.03
N CYS A 11 -2.01 17.19 8.53
CA CYS A 11 -1.72 17.31 7.11
C CYS A 11 -2.35 16.17 6.30
N TYR A 12 -2.28 14.93 6.80
CA TYR A 12 -2.94 13.79 6.17
C TYR A 12 -4.45 14.01 6.05
N LYS A 13 -5.13 14.36 7.15
CA LYS A 13 -6.58 14.63 7.13
C LYS A 13 -6.97 15.75 6.18
N LYS A 14 -6.19 16.84 6.14
CA LYS A 14 -6.40 17.94 5.18
C LYS A 14 -6.23 17.49 3.73
N SER A 15 -5.26 16.62 3.45
CA SER A 15 -5.04 16.06 2.11
C SER A 15 -6.21 15.18 1.67
N VAL A 16 -6.66 14.27 2.55
CA VAL A 16 -7.82 13.40 2.31
C VAL A 16 -9.08 14.23 2.07
N GLU A 17 -9.33 15.22 2.93
CA GLU A 17 -10.50 16.12 2.79
C GLU A 17 -10.47 16.89 1.47
N ALA A 18 -9.31 17.42 1.08
CA ALA A 18 -9.18 18.13 -0.20
C ALA A 18 -9.49 17.21 -1.40
N PHE A 19 -9.03 15.96 -1.37
CA PHE A 19 -9.36 14.99 -2.41
C PHE A 19 -10.85 14.63 -2.41
N ARG A 20 -11.44 14.40 -1.22
CA ARG A 20 -12.87 14.12 -1.07
C ARG A 20 -13.74 15.26 -1.60
N GLN A 21 -13.36 16.51 -1.37
CA GLN A 21 -14.05 17.67 -1.96
C GLN A 21 -13.89 17.73 -3.47
N ALA A 22 -12.70 17.39 -4.01
CA ALA A 22 -12.46 17.37 -5.44
C ALA A 22 -13.31 16.31 -6.16
N ILE A 23 -13.42 15.08 -5.64
CA ILE A 23 -14.20 14.02 -6.28
C ILE A 23 -15.69 14.34 -6.40
N GLN A 24 -16.25 15.15 -5.49
CA GLN A 24 -17.66 15.59 -5.57
C GLN A 24 -17.91 16.56 -6.73
N LEU A 25 -16.86 17.19 -7.25
CA LEU A 25 -16.91 18.12 -8.37
C LEU A 25 -16.53 17.46 -9.71
N MET A 26 -16.13 16.19 -9.65
CA MET A 26 -15.71 15.41 -10.81
C MET A 26 -16.92 14.76 -11.50
N SER A 27 -16.77 14.45 -12.78
CA SER A 27 -17.82 13.81 -13.59
C SER A 27 -17.85 12.28 -13.43
N GLU A 28 -16.75 11.73 -12.92
CA GLU A 28 -16.53 10.31 -12.71
C GLU A 28 -17.46 9.78 -11.63
N ASN A 29 -18.10 8.64 -11.90
CA ASN A 29 -18.91 7.93 -10.90
C ASN A 29 -17.98 7.29 -9.87
N CYS A 30 -17.77 8.00 -8.75
CA CYS A 30 -16.88 7.58 -7.68
C CYS A 30 -17.66 7.37 -6.38
N ALA A 31 -17.52 6.18 -5.80
CA ALA A 31 -17.98 5.86 -4.46
C ALA A 31 -16.77 5.77 -3.51
N GLN A 32 -16.83 6.52 -2.40
CA GLN A 32 -15.98 6.24 -1.26
C GLN A 32 -16.57 5.06 -0.49
N ILE A 33 -15.81 3.99 -0.32
CA ILE A 33 -16.26 2.77 0.34
C ILE A 33 -15.23 2.31 1.36
N ASP A 34 -15.71 1.72 2.45
CA ASP A 34 -14.88 1.06 3.45
C ASP A 34 -15.09 -0.45 3.31
N ILE A 35 -14.07 -1.15 2.80
CA ILE A 35 -14.12 -2.60 2.58
C ILE A 35 -13.80 -3.29 3.92
N PRO A 36 -14.71 -4.10 4.50
CA PRO A 36 -14.44 -4.78 5.76
C PRO A 36 -13.20 -5.68 5.66
N PHE A 37 -12.29 -5.56 6.62
CA PHE A 37 -11.07 -6.38 6.66
C PHE A 37 -10.58 -6.60 8.10
N GLU A 38 -10.68 -7.85 8.56
CA GLU A 38 -10.35 -8.24 9.93
C GLU A 38 -11.07 -7.34 10.96
N ASP A 39 -10.33 -6.72 11.90
CA ASP A 39 -10.88 -5.85 12.94
C ASP A 39 -11.12 -4.40 12.47
N GLY A 40 -10.95 -4.12 11.17
CA GLY A 40 -11.03 -2.78 10.60
C GLY A 40 -11.56 -2.77 9.17
N TYR A 41 -11.04 -1.85 8.36
CA TYR A 41 -11.46 -1.66 6.98
C TYR A 41 -10.34 -1.16 6.07
N LEU A 42 -10.46 -1.44 4.77
CA LEU A 42 -9.65 -0.84 3.72
C LEU A 42 -10.39 0.40 3.22
N SER A 43 -9.89 1.59 3.54
CA SER A 43 -10.48 2.84 3.03
C SER A 43 -10.19 2.95 1.53
N SER A 44 -11.24 3.07 0.74
CA SER A 44 -11.16 2.86 -0.70
C SER A 44 -11.97 3.88 -1.49
N TYR A 45 -11.58 4.06 -2.75
CA TYR A 45 -12.39 4.73 -3.75
C TYR A 45 -12.63 3.77 -4.92
N LEU A 46 -13.89 3.58 -5.26
CA LEU A 46 -14.34 2.79 -6.40
C LEU A 46 -14.87 3.72 -7.47
N PHE A 47 -14.18 3.75 -8.61
CA PHE A 47 -14.58 4.50 -9.79
C PHE A 47 -15.15 3.53 -10.82
N THR A 48 -16.41 3.75 -11.22
CA THR A 48 -17.13 2.84 -12.11
C THR A 48 -17.40 3.50 -13.45
N VAL A 49 -16.92 2.89 -14.53
CA VAL A 49 -17.23 3.28 -15.90
C VAL A 49 -18.47 2.52 -16.38
N ASP A 50 -18.45 1.20 -16.24
CA ASP A 50 -19.54 0.30 -16.63
C ASP A 50 -19.44 -1.00 -15.80
N LYS A 51 -20.56 -1.63 -15.46
CA LYS A 51 -20.56 -2.85 -14.65
C LYS A 51 -19.80 -4.03 -15.30
N ASP A 52 -19.72 -4.06 -16.64
CA ASP A 52 -19.07 -5.10 -17.42
C ASP A 52 -17.66 -4.68 -17.93
N ALA A 53 -17.19 -3.49 -17.54
CA ALA A 53 -15.84 -3.02 -17.88
C ALA A 53 -14.75 -3.83 -17.16
N PRO A 54 -13.54 -3.95 -17.75
CA PRO A 54 -12.40 -4.53 -17.05
C PRO A 54 -12.08 -3.72 -15.78
N THR A 55 -11.65 -4.39 -14.72
CA THR A 55 -11.34 -3.76 -13.43
C THR A 55 -9.85 -3.67 -13.22
N LEU A 56 -9.37 -2.51 -12.77
CA LEU A 56 -8.04 -2.31 -12.26
C LEU A 56 -8.11 -2.13 -10.74
N ILE A 57 -7.50 -3.05 -10.00
CA ILE A 57 -7.14 -2.84 -8.60
C ILE A 57 -5.75 -2.20 -8.59
N PHE A 58 -5.61 -1.03 -7.95
CA PHE A 58 -4.35 -0.31 -7.88
C PHE A 58 -3.93 -0.06 -6.43
N ILE A 59 -2.80 -0.64 -6.04
CA ILE A 59 -2.25 -0.62 -4.68
C ILE A 59 -0.99 0.23 -4.64
N GLY A 60 -0.89 1.07 -3.60
CA GLY A 60 0.28 1.90 -3.32
C GLY A 60 1.45 1.14 -2.71
N GLY A 61 2.48 1.90 -2.33
CA GLY A 61 3.70 1.40 -1.73
C GLY A 61 3.88 1.77 -0.26
N TYR A 62 5.13 2.07 0.08
CA TYR A 62 5.63 2.16 1.45
C TYR A 62 5.15 3.42 2.21
N ASP A 63 4.91 4.50 1.49
CA ASP A 63 4.53 5.82 2.00
C ASP A 63 3.30 6.38 1.30
N SER A 64 2.64 5.55 0.48
CA SER A 64 1.48 5.92 -0.31
C SER A 64 0.24 6.22 0.51
N THR A 65 -0.61 7.07 -0.06
CA THR A 65 -2.02 7.21 0.33
C THR A 65 -2.89 6.86 -0.87
N VAL A 66 -4.07 6.30 -0.60
CA VAL A 66 -5.01 5.91 -1.65
C VAL A 66 -5.32 7.06 -2.62
N GLU A 67 -5.44 8.31 -2.15
CA GLU A 67 -5.73 9.48 -3.00
C GLU A 67 -4.68 9.73 -4.09
N GLU A 68 -3.41 9.41 -3.81
CA GLU A 68 -2.34 9.65 -4.79
C GLU A 68 -2.45 8.71 -6.00
N LEU A 69 -3.02 7.51 -5.79
CA LEU A 69 -3.12 6.46 -6.79
C LEU A 69 -4.07 6.85 -7.92
N TYR A 70 -5.06 7.69 -7.63
CA TYR A 70 -5.89 8.32 -8.65
C TYR A 70 -5.02 9.07 -9.68
N PHE A 71 -4.09 9.91 -9.22
CA PHE A 71 -3.22 10.69 -10.11
C PHE A 71 -2.09 9.86 -10.71
N ALA A 72 -1.56 8.88 -9.97
CA ALA A 72 -0.47 8.04 -10.43
C ALA A 72 -0.85 7.12 -11.60
N GLY A 73 -2.13 6.78 -11.75
CA GLY A 73 -2.59 5.88 -12.81
C GLY A 73 -4.08 5.61 -12.86
N GLY A 74 -4.82 5.81 -11.77
CA GLY A 74 -6.28 5.59 -11.73
C GLY A 74 -7.04 6.39 -12.78
N ALA A 75 -6.78 7.70 -12.87
CA ALA A 75 -7.37 8.58 -13.88
C ALA A 75 -7.08 8.13 -15.32
N ALA A 76 -5.85 7.64 -15.56
CA ALA A 76 -5.43 7.14 -16.86
C ALA A 76 -6.12 5.82 -17.23
N ALA A 77 -6.37 4.94 -16.25
CA ALA A 77 -7.12 3.70 -16.44
C ALA A 77 -8.61 3.96 -16.70
N LEU A 78 -9.22 4.89 -15.96
CA LEU A 78 -10.60 5.32 -16.17
C LEU A 78 -10.82 5.84 -17.60
N LYS A 79 -9.92 6.69 -18.09
CA LYS A 79 -9.95 7.20 -19.47
C LYS A 79 -9.84 6.09 -20.53
N ARG A 80 -9.31 4.92 -20.16
CA ARG A 80 -9.20 3.72 -21.03
C ARG A 80 -10.36 2.74 -20.85
N GLY A 81 -11.37 3.11 -20.08
CA GLY A 81 -12.57 2.30 -19.89
C GLY A 81 -12.42 1.20 -18.85
N PHE A 82 -11.52 1.34 -17.88
CA PHE A 82 -11.44 0.43 -16.74
C PHE A 82 -12.28 0.96 -15.58
N ASN A 83 -12.99 0.09 -14.87
CA ASN A 83 -13.33 0.34 -13.47
C ASN A 83 -12.04 0.39 -12.66
N VAL A 84 -11.97 1.24 -11.64
CA VAL A 84 -10.77 1.39 -10.81
C VAL A 84 -11.13 1.29 -9.35
N LEU A 85 -10.53 0.31 -8.66
CA LEU A 85 -10.53 0.23 -7.21
C LEU A 85 -9.14 0.58 -6.68
N ILE A 86 -9.07 1.61 -5.85
CA ILE A 86 -7.88 1.99 -5.10
C ILE A 86 -8.19 1.89 -3.61
N PHE A 87 -7.27 1.36 -2.80
CA PHE A 87 -7.47 1.24 -1.35
C PHE A 87 -6.18 1.39 -0.56
N ASP A 88 -6.31 1.87 0.68
CA ASP A 88 -5.25 1.83 1.69
C ASP A 88 -5.30 0.48 2.42
N GLY A 89 -4.27 -0.35 2.23
CA GLY A 89 -4.11 -1.60 2.96
C GLY A 89 -3.34 -1.45 4.28
N PRO A 90 -3.18 -2.54 5.06
CA PRO A 90 -2.34 -2.58 6.25
C PRO A 90 -0.95 -1.96 6.00
N GLY A 91 -0.55 -0.99 6.82
CA GLY A 91 0.70 -0.25 6.66
C GLY A 91 0.63 0.97 5.73
N GLN A 92 -0.54 1.30 5.16
CA GLN A 92 -0.73 2.41 4.22
C GLN A 92 -1.78 3.39 4.73
N GLY A 93 -1.74 4.62 4.21
CA GLY A 93 -2.63 5.75 4.49
C GLY A 93 -3.53 5.62 5.73
N GLU A 94 -4.85 5.45 5.53
CA GLU A 94 -5.83 5.48 6.63
C GLU A 94 -5.66 4.31 7.60
N ALA A 95 -5.41 3.11 7.08
CA ALA A 95 -5.20 1.90 7.87
C ALA A 95 -4.06 2.09 8.89
N LEU A 96 -2.92 2.64 8.48
CA LEU A 96 -1.80 2.88 9.38
C LEU A 96 -2.00 4.12 10.26
N ARG A 97 -2.52 5.21 9.71
CA ARG A 97 -2.56 6.52 10.38
C ARG A 97 -3.70 6.63 11.38
N ILE A 98 -4.86 6.09 11.04
CA ILE A 98 -6.08 6.16 11.85
C ILE A 98 -6.28 4.85 12.62
N GLN A 99 -6.34 3.72 11.90
CA GLN A 99 -6.66 2.42 12.48
C GLN A 99 -5.46 1.75 13.19
N LYS A 100 -4.25 2.27 12.97
CA LYS A 100 -2.98 1.74 13.53
C LYS A 100 -2.64 0.32 13.07
N THR A 101 -3.17 -0.07 11.91
CA THR A 101 -2.90 -1.35 11.28
C THR A 101 -1.57 -1.28 10.54
N VAL A 102 -0.56 -1.99 11.06
CA VAL A 102 0.80 -2.04 10.50
C VAL A 102 0.88 -2.95 9.27
N ALA A 103 1.94 -2.78 8.48
CA ALA A 103 2.17 -3.55 7.26
C ALA A 103 2.22 -5.06 7.55
N ARG A 104 1.62 -5.82 6.63
CA ARG A 104 1.63 -7.28 6.64
C ARG A 104 2.23 -7.80 5.34
N PHE A 105 2.93 -8.92 5.43
CA PHE A 105 3.61 -9.50 4.27
C PHE A 105 2.63 -10.23 3.35
N ASP A 106 1.56 -10.81 3.88
CA ASP A 106 0.54 -11.61 3.20
C ASP A 106 -0.55 -10.75 2.56
N PHE A 107 -0.14 -9.88 1.62
CA PHE A 107 -1.01 -8.90 0.97
C PHE A 107 -2.03 -9.51 -0.01
N GLU A 108 -1.94 -10.81 -0.30
CA GLU A 108 -3.02 -11.57 -0.95
C GLU A 108 -4.33 -11.44 -0.17
N LYS A 109 -4.29 -11.31 1.16
CA LYS A 109 -5.51 -11.23 1.98
C LYS A 109 -6.32 -9.94 1.78
N PRO A 110 -5.72 -8.73 1.88
CA PRO A 110 -6.42 -7.49 1.50
C PRO A 110 -6.94 -7.50 0.07
N VAL A 111 -6.19 -8.09 -0.88
CA VAL A 111 -6.62 -8.15 -2.28
C VAL A 111 -7.82 -9.09 -2.46
N SER A 112 -7.81 -10.27 -1.85
CA SER A 112 -8.95 -11.17 -1.87
C SER A 112 -10.18 -10.51 -1.23
N ALA A 113 -10.04 -9.83 -0.09
CA ALA A 113 -11.15 -9.11 0.53
C ALA A 113 -11.71 -7.98 -0.35
N ALA A 114 -10.85 -7.29 -1.10
CA ALA A 114 -11.27 -6.28 -2.06
C ALA A 114 -12.08 -6.90 -3.21
N LEU A 115 -11.65 -8.05 -3.74
CA LEU A 115 -12.37 -8.77 -4.80
C LEU A 115 -13.70 -9.34 -4.30
N ASP A 116 -13.71 -9.94 -3.11
CA ASP A 116 -14.93 -10.45 -2.47
C ASP A 116 -15.95 -9.32 -2.28
N TYR A 117 -15.50 -8.14 -1.88
CA TYR A 117 -16.38 -6.98 -1.74
C TYR A 117 -16.99 -6.55 -3.09
N LEU A 118 -16.20 -6.51 -4.16
CA LEU A 118 -16.71 -6.16 -5.49
C LEU A 118 -17.79 -7.15 -5.93
N GLU A 119 -17.59 -8.45 -5.70
CA GLU A 119 -18.54 -9.52 -6.04
C GLU A 119 -19.83 -9.46 -5.23
N ASP A 120 -19.71 -9.25 -3.91
CA ASP A 120 -20.84 -9.39 -2.99
C ASP A 120 -21.65 -8.10 -2.79
N HIS A 121 -21.03 -6.93 -3.00
CA HIS A 121 -21.60 -5.64 -2.59
C HIS A 121 -21.69 -4.61 -3.73
N THR A 122 -21.32 -4.98 -4.95
CA THR A 122 -21.40 -4.08 -6.11
C THR A 122 -22.01 -4.80 -7.32
N GLU A 123 -22.24 -4.06 -8.41
CA GLU A 123 -22.70 -4.65 -9.68
C GLU A 123 -21.53 -5.02 -10.62
N ILE A 124 -20.27 -4.82 -10.20
CA ILE A 124 -19.09 -5.06 -11.04
C ILE A 124 -18.89 -6.56 -11.27
N ASP A 125 -18.82 -6.97 -12.53
CA ASP A 125 -18.53 -8.36 -12.91
C ASP A 125 -17.01 -8.63 -12.86
N THR A 126 -16.52 -9.11 -11.72
CA THR A 126 -15.12 -9.50 -11.53
C THR A 126 -14.71 -10.74 -12.34
N ASN A 127 -15.65 -11.45 -12.98
CA ASN A 127 -15.32 -12.59 -13.85
C ASN A 127 -14.87 -12.15 -15.27
N LYS A 128 -14.93 -10.85 -15.60
CA LYS A 128 -14.51 -10.34 -16.90
C LYS A 128 -13.00 -10.33 -17.06
N PHE A 129 -12.37 -9.34 -16.45
CA PHE A 129 -10.92 -9.14 -16.49
C PHE A 129 -10.52 -8.26 -15.30
N VAL A 130 -9.58 -8.75 -14.50
CA VAL A 130 -9.02 -8.03 -13.36
C VAL A 130 -7.52 -7.86 -13.55
N ALA A 131 -7.10 -6.59 -13.69
CA ALA A 131 -5.70 -6.21 -13.55
C ALA A 131 -5.40 -5.81 -12.11
N LEU A 132 -4.26 -6.25 -11.61
CA LEU A 132 -3.67 -5.80 -10.36
C LEU A 132 -2.39 -5.03 -10.64
N LEU A 133 -2.37 -3.74 -10.30
CA LEU A 133 -1.19 -2.89 -10.39
C LEU A 133 -0.71 -2.57 -8.99
N GLY A 134 0.59 -2.75 -8.76
CA GLY A 134 1.26 -2.36 -7.53
C GLY A 134 2.35 -1.33 -7.76
N MET A 135 2.28 -0.18 -7.09
CA MET A 135 3.31 0.86 -7.17
C MET A 135 4.34 0.77 -6.03
N SER A 136 5.64 0.84 -6.35
CA SER A 136 6.76 0.78 -5.41
C SER A 136 6.74 -0.51 -4.59
N LEU A 137 6.66 -0.45 -3.25
CA LEU A 137 6.42 -1.63 -2.40
C LEU A 137 5.13 -2.38 -2.80
N GLY A 138 4.17 -1.68 -3.41
CA GLY A 138 2.98 -2.27 -4.01
C GLY A 138 3.32 -3.30 -5.08
N GLY A 139 4.44 -3.20 -5.78
CA GLY A 139 4.89 -4.22 -6.73
C GLY A 139 5.13 -5.58 -6.05
N TYR A 140 5.66 -5.59 -4.82
CA TYR A 140 5.73 -6.82 -4.03
C TYR A 140 4.34 -7.33 -3.66
N TYR A 141 3.46 -6.44 -3.19
CA TYR A 141 2.09 -6.79 -2.84
C TYR A 141 1.33 -7.38 -4.02
N ALA A 142 1.45 -6.77 -5.20
CA ALA A 142 0.81 -7.23 -6.43
C ALA A 142 1.37 -8.58 -6.88
N ALA A 143 2.70 -8.76 -6.89
CA ALA A 143 3.33 -10.02 -7.27
C ALA A 143 2.90 -11.16 -6.34
N ARG A 144 2.91 -10.91 -5.03
CA ARG A 144 2.50 -11.90 -4.04
C ARG A 144 1.01 -12.21 -4.15
N ALA A 145 0.14 -11.20 -4.23
CA ALA A 145 -1.29 -11.41 -4.38
C ALA A 145 -1.61 -12.24 -5.62
N ALA A 146 -1.02 -11.91 -6.77
CA ALA A 146 -1.22 -12.65 -8.02
C ALA A 146 -0.77 -14.14 -7.94
N ALA A 147 0.14 -14.50 -7.04
CA ALA A 147 0.52 -15.90 -6.86
C ALA A 147 -0.60 -16.72 -6.19
N PHE A 148 -1.36 -16.13 -5.26
CA PHE A 148 -2.35 -16.81 -4.44
C PHE A 148 -3.81 -16.56 -4.86
N GLU A 149 -4.10 -15.41 -5.46
CA GLU A 149 -5.44 -15.01 -5.88
C GLU A 149 -5.63 -15.24 -7.38
N LYS A 150 -6.49 -16.21 -7.72
CA LYS A 150 -6.65 -16.72 -9.10
C LYS A 150 -7.57 -15.89 -9.97
N ARG A 151 -8.33 -14.96 -9.37
CA ARG A 151 -9.18 -14.02 -10.09
C ARG A 151 -8.39 -12.89 -10.78
N ILE A 152 -7.08 -12.78 -10.54
CA ILE A 152 -6.24 -11.76 -11.18
C ILE A 152 -5.76 -12.26 -12.55
N ASP A 153 -6.20 -11.61 -13.62
CA ASP A 153 -5.84 -11.93 -15.01
C ASP A 153 -4.52 -11.30 -15.44
N ALA A 154 -4.18 -10.13 -14.89
CA ALA A 154 -2.94 -9.43 -15.20
C ALA A 154 -2.30 -8.82 -13.94
N CYS A 155 -1.00 -8.97 -13.81
CA CYS A 155 -0.21 -8.39 -12.72
C CYS A 155 0.82 -7.40 -13.28
N ILE A 156 0.80 -6.17 -12.77
CA ILE A 156 1.67 -5.07 -13.20
C ILE A 156 2.48 -4.58 -11.99
N LEU A 157 3.80 -4.66 -12.10
CA LEU A 157 4.73 -4.25 -11.04
C LEU A 157 5.40 -2.93 -11.43
N PHE A 158 5.11 -1.86 -10.70
CA PHE A 158 5.63 -0.52 -10.95
C PHE A 158 6.31 0.06 -9.70
N ASP A 159 7.47 -0.43 -9.24
CA ASP A 159 8.44 -1.25 -9.94
C ASP A 159 8.50 -2.69 -9.43
N VAL A 160 9.37 -3.50 -10.03
CA VAL A 160 9.65 -4.87 -9.58
C VAL A 160 10.37 -4.85 -8.22
N PHE A 161 9.82 -5.60 -7.27
CA PHE A 161 10.37 -5.72 -5.94
C PHE A 161 10.14 -7.13 -5.41
N THR A 162 11.20 -7.93 -5.35
CA THR A 162 11.11 -9.35 -4.98
C THR A 162 11.48 -9.63 -3.53
N ASP A 163 12.24 -8.74 -2.88
CA ASP A 163 12.69 -8.89 -1.49
C ASP A 163 12.92 -7.51 -0.86
N ALA A 164 12.16 -7.20 0.18
CA ALA A 164 12.19 -5.89 0.81
C ALA A 164 13.48 -5.60 1.55
N TRP A 165 13.98 -6.61 2.27
CA TRP A 165 15.18 -6.45 3.06
C TRP A 165 16.40 -6.23 2.16
N GLU A 166 16.49 -7.00 1.07
CA GLU A 166 17.55 -6.85 0.08
C GLU A 166 17.51 -5.47 -0.57
N SER A 167 16.32 -5.02 -1.01
CA SER A 167 16.16 -3.70 -1.65
C SER A 167 16.56 -2.54 -0.72
N ILE A 168 16.15 -2.59 0.55
CA ILE A 168 16.51 -1.59 1.56
C ILE A 168 18.01 -1.61 1.86
N THR A 169 18.59 -2.79 2.08
CA THR A 169 20.00 -2.91 2.52
C THR A 169 21.01 -2.70 1.40
N GLN A 170 20.67 -3.03 0.15
CA GLN A 170 21.55 -2.80 -1.00
C GLN A 170 21.84 -1.30 -1.19
N LYS A 171 20.83 -0.45 -0.99
CA LYS A 171 20.97 1.00 -1.08
C LYS A 171 21.48 1.64 0.21
N ASN A 172 21.43 0.92 1.34
CA ASN A 172 21.76 1.46 2.66
C ASN A 172 22.66 0.50 3.47
N PRO A 173 23.98 0.51 3.21
CA PRO A 173 24.93 -0.38 3.90
C PRO A 173 24.95 -0.21 5.43
N ILE A 174 24.54 0.95 5.94
CA ILE A 174 24.39 1.21 7.38
C ILE A 174 23.27 0.33 7.96
N ILE A 175 22.15 0.20 7.26
CA ILE A 175 21.01 -0.64 7.68
C ILE A 175 21.41 -2.11 7.63
N LYS A 176 22.22 -2.53 6.66
CA LYS A 176 22.75 -3.90 6.59
C LYS A 176 23.53 -4.31 7.85
N LYS A 177 24.22 -3.37 8.52
CA LYS A 177 24.96 -3.66 9.77
C LYS A 177 24.05 -3.99 10.95
N VAL A 178 22.76 -3.62 10.89
CA VAL A 178 21.78 -3.96 11.92
C VAL A 178 21.60 -5.48 12.02
N GLU A 179 21.67 -6.19 10.89
CA GLU A 179 21.54 -7.64 10.82
C GLU A 179 22.68 -8.38 11.53
N SER A 180 23.90 -7.86 11.46
CA SER A 180 25.09 -8.52 12.00
C SER A 180 25.43 -8.14 13.45
N ASN A 181 24.74 -7.16 14.04
CA ASN A 181 25.08 -6.59 15.35
C ASN A 181 23.84 -6.08 16.12
N SER A 182 22.76 -6.87 16.11
CA SER A 182 21.45 -6.51 16.66
C SER A 182 21.46 -6.04 18.14
N ALA A 183 22.40 -6.51 18.97
CA ALA A 183 22.46 -6.18 20.39
C ALA A 183 23.25 -4.89 20.73
N ALA A 184 24.00 -4.30 19.80
CA ALA A 184 25.04 -3.31 20.14
C ALA A 184 24.95 -1.96 19.42
N ILE A 185 24.10 -1.80 18.39
CA ILE A 185 24.15 -0.58 17.60
C ILE A 185 23.11 0.45 18.05
N LYS A 186 23.54 1.33 18.95
CA LYS A 186 22.92 2.65 19.11
C LYS A 186 23.38 3.54 17.96
N PHE A 187 22.74 3.43 16.79
CA PHE A 187 22.90 4.45 15.76
C PHE A 187 22.24 5.72 16.26
N ASP A 188 23.02 6.80 16.35
CA ASP A 188 22.44 8.13 16.50
C ASP A 188 21.77 8.51 15.18
N VAL A 189 20.49 8.15 15.04
CA VAL A 189 19.65 8.41 13.86
C VAL A 189 19.62 9.90 13.52
N SER A 190 19.89 10.79 14.47
CA SER A 190 19.97 12.24 14.24
C SER A 190 21.21 12.69 13.45
N LYS A 191 22.23 11.83 13.33
CA LYS A 191 23.45 12.08 12.55
C LYS A 191 23.42 11.50 11.14
N LEU A 192 22.39 10.71 10.82
CA LEU A 192 22.19 10.17 9.48
C LEU A 192 21.65 11.25 8.54
N ASP A 193 21.92 11.10 7.25
CA ASP A 193 21.32 11.94 6.22
C ASP A 193 19.78 11.82 6.25
N ALA A 194 19.10 12.80 5.68
CA ALA A 194 17.65 12.89 5.76
C ALA A 194 16.93 11.65 5.18
N ASN A 195 17.46 11.06 4.10
CA ASN A 195 16.85 9.91 3.43
C ASN A 195 16.97 8.65 4.28
N THR A 196 18.18 8.35 4.76
CA THR A 196 18.39 7.19 5.65
C THR A 196 17.60 7.32 6.94
N ARG A 197 17.56 8.53 7.51
CA ARG A 197 16.77 8.82 8.72
C ARG A 197 15.29 8.58 8.50
N TRP A 198 14.74 9.11 7.41
CA TRP A 198 13.34 8.90 7.03
C TRP A 198 13.05 7.42 6.81
N LEU A 199 13.90 6.73 6.05
CA LEU A 199 13.73 5.31 5.74
C LEU A 199 13.61 4.46 7.00
N ILE A 200 14.51 4.69 7.97
CA ILE A 200 14.48 4.00 9.27
C ILE A 200 13.24 4.39 10.06
N GLN A 201 13.00 5.70 10.26
CA GLN A 201 11.87 6.15 11.08
C GLN A 201 10.55 5.67 10.50
N ASN A 202 10.32 5.83 9.19
CA ASN A 202 9.13 5.36 8.53
C ASN A 202 9.00 3.84 8.65
N GLY A 203 10.10 3.10 8.55
CA GLY A 203 10.09 1.64 8.62
C GLY A 203 9.72 1.12 9.99
N LEU A 204 10.21 1.78 11.05
CA LEU A 204 9.80 1.46 12.40
C LEU A 204 8.28 1.58 12.57
N TRP A 205 7.68 2.61 11.98
CA TRP A 205 6.25 2.85 12.08
C TRP A 205 5.42 1.92 11.19
N VAL A 206 5.76 1.84 9.91
CA VAL A 206 5.03 1.03 8.91
C VAL A 206 5.03 -0.45 9.30
N PHE A 207 6.17 -1.00 9.71
CA PHE A 207 6.29 -2.42 10.09
C PHE A 207 6.01 -2.69 11.57
N GLY A 208 5.74 -1.65 12.37
CA GLY A 208 5.49 -1.77 13.81
C GLY A 208 6.68 -2.33 14.59
N CYS A 209 7.90 -1.92 14.22
CA CYS A 209 9.12 -2.25 14.95
C CYS A 209 9.25 -1.30 16.15
N LYS A 210 9.61 -1.84 17.32
CA LYS A 210 9.88 -1.04 18.52
C LYS A 210 11.26 -0.42 18.45
N GLU A 211 12.20 -1.13 17.85
CA GLU A 211 13.58 -0.70 17.68
C GLU A 211 14.16 -1.16 16.34
N LEU A 212 15.32 -0.58 15.99
CA LEU A 212 15.99 -0.83 14.72
C LEU A 212 16.35 -2.31 14.53
N SER A 213 16.71 -3.00 15.62
CA SER A 213 17.01 -4.44 15.67
C SER A 213 15.84 -5.34 15.26
N ASP A 214 14.59 -4.87 15.33
CA ASP A 214 13.42 -5.65 14.89
C ASP A 214 13.26 -5.67 13.36
N MET A 215 13.83 -4.67 12.66
CA MET A 215 13.60 -4.47 11.23
C MET A 215 13.96 -5.70 10.37
N PRO A 216 15.12 -6.37 10.57
CA PRO A 216 15.45 -7.57 9.80
C PRO A 216 14.34 -8.63 9.88
N ASP A 217 13.91 -9.00 11.08
CA ASP A 217 12.95 -10.11 11.28
C ASP A 217 11.56 -9.78 10.74
N LYS A 218 11.15 -8.51 10.79
CA LYS A 218 9.87 -8.08 10.25
C LYS A 218 9.88 -7.93 8.73
N ILE A 219 10.90 -7.29 8.19
CA ILE A 219 10.94 -6.88 6.77
C ILE A 219 11.36 -8.04 5.87
N LYS A 220 12.20 -8.98 6.33
CA LYS A 220 12.57 -10.17 5.55
C LYS A 220 11.39 -11.06 5.16
N LYS A 221 10.24 -10.92 5.84
CA LYS A 221 9.00 -11.63 5.47
C LYS A 221 8.40 -11.10 4.17
N PHE A 222 8.72 -9.86 3.78
CA PHE A 222 8.25 -9.22 2.56
C PHE A 222 9.12 -9.65 1.38
N THR A 223 8.99 -10.92 1.01
CA THR A 223 9.75 -11.55 -0.07
C THR A 223 8.86 -12.50 -0.85
N VAL A 224 9.07 -12.56 -2.18
CA VAL A 224 8.41 -13.55 -3.06
C VAL A 224 9.28 -14.78 -3.29
N LYS A 225 10.46 -14.86 -2.66
CA LYS A 225 11.31 -16.05 -2.74
C LYS A 225 10.59 -17.25 -2.12
N GLY A 226 10.40 -18.30 -2.91
CA GLY A 226 9.77 -19.55 -2.45
C GLY A 226 8.23 -19.55 -2.49
N ILE A 227 7.63 -18.51 -3.07
CA ILE A 227 6.24 -18.51 -3.55
C ILE A 227 6.24 -19.06 -4.97
#